data_AF-A0A1F7LX43-F1
#
_entry.id   AF-A0A1F7LX43-F1
#
_cell.length_a   1.000
_cell.length_b   1.000
_cell.length_c   1.000
_cell.angle_alpha   90.00
_cell.angle_beta   90.00
_cell.angle_gamma   90.00
#
_symmetry.space_group_name_H-M   'P 1'
#
loop_
_entity.id
_entity.type
_entity.pdbx_description
1 polymer ?
#
loop_
_entity_poly.entity_id
_entity_poly.type
_entity_poly.pdbx_seq_one_letter_code
_entity_poly.pdbx_strand_id
1 'polypeptide(L)'
;MVVAKAQALLRAGQVQFPEVSERVARIAPFAGTEEEAWAIHQAYALMPRANFSRAILESCPAALAVSELPPLTWSDLRTPRRVFDLLTRVQIRPPWLQASDLPA
;
A
#
# COMPACT_ATOMS: atom_id res chain seq x y z
N MET A 1 6.27 -0.89 -6.59
CA MET A 1 4.86 -0.86 -7.03
C MET A 1 4.44 -2.28 -7.38
N VAL A 2 3.20 -2.68 -7.09
CA VAL A 2 2.66 -3.99 -7.48
C VAL A 2 1.65 -3.77 -8.60
N VAL A 3 1.72 -4.59 -9.64
CA VAL A 3 0.77 -4.59 -10.75
C VAL A 3 0.26 -6.02 -10.93
N ALA A 4 -1.05 -6.18 -10.97
CA ALA A 4 -1.69 -7.48 -11.17
C ALA A 4 -3.10 -7.29 -11.73
N LYS A 5 -3.65 -8.34 -12.34
CA LYS A 5 -5.07 -8.40 -12.64
C LYS A 5 -5.85 -8.40 -11.32
N ALA A 6 -6.93 -7.62 -11.22
CA ALA A 6 -7.77 -7.58 -10.03
C ALA A 6 -8.22 -8.99 -9.60
N GLN A 7 -8.63 -9.84 -10.55
CA GLN A 7 -9.03 -11.22 -10.27
C GLN A 7 -7.91 -12.09 -9.69
N ALA A 8 -6.65 -11.81 -10.02
CA ALA A 8 -5.51 -12.53 -9.45
C ALA A 8 -5.29 -12.13 -7.98
N LEU A 9 -5.42 -10.85 -7.66
CA LEU A 9 -5.34 -10.35 -6.29
C LEU A 9 -6.49 -10.88 -5.42
N LEU A 10 -7.72 -10.89 -5.95
CA LEU A 10 -8.88 -11.44 -5.24
C LEU A 10 -8.71 -12.93 -4.95
N ARG A 11 -8.24 -13.73 -5.93
CA ARG A 11 -7.95 -15.16 -5.71
C ARG A 11 -6.85 -15.37 -4.67
N ALA A 12 -5.76 -14.62 -4.74
CA ALA A 12 -4.69 -14.71 -3.77
C ALA A 12 -5.17 -14.33 -2.36
N GLY A 13 -5.98 -13.27 -2.25
CA GLY A 13 -6.62 -12.84 -1.00
C GLY A 13 -7.58 -13.88 -0.43
N GLN A 14 -8.38 -14.54 -1.26
CA GLN A 14 -9.31 -15.59 -0.80
C GLN A 14 -8.58 -16.78 -0.18
N VAL A 15 -7.45 -17.18 -0.77
CA VAL A 15 -6.66 -18.32 -0.30
C VAL A 15 -5.81 -17.95 0.92
N GLN A 16 -5.08 -16.83 0.83
CA GLN A 16 -4.06 -16.49 1.83
C GLN A 16 -4.60 -15.63 2.97
N PHE A 17 -5.71 -14.93 2.75
CA PHE A 17 -6.29 -14.03 3.76
C PHE A 17 -7.83 -13.98 3.70
N PRO A 18 -8.48 -15.13 3.96
CA PRO A 18 -9.94 -15.27 3.80
C PRO A 18 -10.72 -14.29 4.67
N GLU A 19 -10.23 -13.97 5.86
CA GLU A 19 -10.88 -13.05 6.81
C GLU A 19 -11.11 -11.64 6.26
N VAL A 20 -10.20 -11.16 5.40
CA VAL A 20 -10.37 -9.88 4.69
C VAL A 20 -11.31 -10.04 3.51
N SER A 21 -11.12 -11.10 2.74
CA SER A 21 -11.93 -11.40 1.56
C SER A 21 -13.42 -11.52 1.92
N GLU A 22 -13.74 -12.21 3.00
CA GLU A 22 -15.10 -12.34 3.53
C GLU A 22 -15.69 -11.00 3.98
N ARG A 23 -14.90 -10.15 4.63
CA ARG A 23 -15.37 -8.82 5.06
C ARG A 23 -15.66 -7.91 3.87
N VAL A 24 -14.80 -7.93 2.86
CA VAL A 24 -15.03 -7.17 1.62
C VAL A 24 -16.28 -7.71 0.91
N ALA A 25 -16.48 -9.03 0.88
CA ALA A 25 -17.68 -9.63 0.27
C ALA A 25 -18.98 -9.19 0.96
N ARG A 26 -18.95 -8.89 2.27
CA ARG A 26 -20.12 -8.36 3.01
C ARG A 26 -20.51 -6.94 2.61
N ILE A 27 -19.66 -6.21 1.88
CA ILE A 27 -19.99 -4.88 1.36
C ILE A 27 -20.91 -5.00 0.12
N ALA A 28 -20.74 -6.06 -0.68
CA ALA A 28 -21.41 -6.20 -1.98
C ALA A 28 -22.94 -6.02 -1.96
N PRO A 29 -23.70 -6.52 -0.96
CA PRO A 29 -25.15 -6.29 -0.88
C PRO A 29 -25.58 -4.82 -0.73
N PHE A 30 -24.67 -3.96 -0.27
CA PHE A 30 -24.93 -2.52 -0.03
C PHE A 30 -24.33 -1.63 -1.13
N ALA A 31 -23.73 -2.20 -2.18
CA ALA A 31 -23.11 -1.42 -3.23
C ALA A 31 -24.16 -0.60 -4.00
N GLY A 32 -23.95 0.72 -4.08
CA GLY A 32 -24.88 1.66 -4.71
C GLY A 32 -26.10 2.01 -3.87
N THR A 33 -26.18 1.58 -2.61
CA THR A 33 -27.26 1.95 -1.68
C THR A 33 -26.83 3.10 -0.77
N GLU A 34 -27.77 3.71 -0.04
CA GLU A 34 -27.47 4.78 0.93
C GLU A 34 -26.57 4.27 2.07
N GLU A 35 -26.62 2.97 2.36
CA GLU A 35 -25.87 2.32 3.42
C GLU A 35 -24.44 1.89 2.99
N GLU A 36 -24.04 2.08 1.73
CA GLU A 36 -22.74 1.64 1.22
C GLU A 36 -21.58 2.16 2.09
N ALA A 37 -21.61 3.45 2.43
CA ALA A 37 -20.58 4.08 3.26
C ALA A 37 -20.49 3.44 4.65
N TRP A 38 -21.64 3.14 5.26
CA TRP A 38 -21.70 2.46 6.56
C TRP A 38 -21.15 1.03 6.46
N ALA A 39 -21.53 0.28 5.41
CA ALA A 39 -21.08 -1.09 5.20
C ALA A 39 -19.55 -1.17 5.00
N ILE A 40 -18.98 -0.23 4.23
CA ILE A 40 -17.52 -0.09 4.07
C ILE A 40 -16.89 0.19 5.43
N HIS A 41 -17.41 1.17 6.18
CA HIS A 41 -16.84 1.56 7.47
C HIS A 41 -16.82 0.40 8.47
N GLN A 42 -17.92 -0.37 8.55
CA GLN A 42 -18.02 -1.56 9.39
C GLN A 42 -17.08 -2.67 8.94
N ALA A 43 -16.97 -2.92 7.63
CA ALA A 43 -16.06 -3.92 7.10
C ALA A 43 -14.60 -3.61 7.48
N TYR A 44 -14.17 -2.35 7.34
CA TYR A 44 -12.83 -1.92 7.75
C TYR A 44 -12.62 -1.92 9.27
N ALA A 45 -13.60 -1.45 10.05
CA ALA A 45 -13.50 -1.39 11.51
C ALA A 45 -13.29 -2.78 12.14
N LEU A 46 -13.90 -3.80 11.55
CA LEU A 46 -13.79 -5.17 12.03
C LEU A 46 -12.62 -5.95 11.41
N MET A 47 -11.93 -5.40 10.40
CA MET A 47 -10.92 -6.10 9.62
C MET A 47 -9.63 -6.33 10.43
N PRO A 48 -9.01 -7.53 10.35
CA PRO A 48 -7.69 -7.72 10.93
C PRO A 48 -6.69 -6.79 10.25
N ARG A 49 -5.80 -6.20 11.03
CA ARG A 49 -4.66 -5.46 10.48
C ARG A 49 -3.69 -6.45 9.83
N ALA A 50 -3.35 -6.21 8.57
CA ALA A 50 -2.38 -7.00 7.86
C ALA A 50 -1.48 -6.16 6.96
N ASN A 51 -0.30 -6.69 6.72
CA ASN A 51 0.62 -6.16 5.73
C ASN A 51 0.51 -6.98 4.45
N PHE A 52 0.14 -6.34 3.34
CA PHE A 52 -0.07 -7.02 2.06
C PHE A 52 1.17 -7.78 1.56
N SER A 53 2.39 -7.24 1.73
CA SER A 53 3.59 -7.94 1.29
C SER A 53 3.81 -9.22 2.07
N ARG A 54 3.61 -9.19 3.39
CA ARG A 54 3.78 -10.36 4.26
C ARG A 54 2.65 -11.36 4.13
N ALA A 55 1.41 -10.90 4.12
CA ALA A 55 0.24 -11.78 4.15
C ALA A 55 -0.04 -12.42 2.78
N ILE A 56 0.29 -11.74 1.68
CA ILE A 56 -0.07 -12.20 0.32
C ILE A 56 1.16 -12.50 -0.53
N LEU A 57 2.09 -11.54 -0.66
CA LEU A 57 3.19 -11.69 -1.63
C LEU A 57 4.20 -12.76 -1.18
N GLU A 58 4.61 -12.73 0.09
CA GLU A 58 5.56 -13.70 0.66
C GLU A 58 5.02 -15.15 0.59
N SER A 59 3.70 -15.34 0.70
CA SER A 59 3.04 -16.65 0.65
C SER A 59 2.86 -17.22 -0.77
N CYS A 60 3.05 -16.42 -1.82
CA CYS A 60 2.78 -16.79 -3.21
C CYS A 60 3.98 -16.55 -4.15
N PRO A 61 5.22 -16.97 -3.82
CA PRO A 61 6.41 -16.61 -4.60
C PRO A 61 6.35 -17.09 -6.06
N ALA A 62 5.71 -18.24 -6.31
CA ALA A 62 5.55 -18.79 -7.66
C ALA A 62 4.62 -17.95 -8.57
N ALA A 63 3.82 -17.05 -8.00
CA ALA A 63 2.93 -16.15 -8.74
C ALA A 63 3.51 -14.74 -8.92
N LEU A 64 4.77 -14.51 -8.51
CA LEU A 64 5.42 -13.21 -8.56
C LEU A 64 6.44 -13.13 -9.71
N ALA A 65 6.47 -11.96 -10.35
CA ALA A 65 7.53 -11.57 -11.27
C ALA A 65 8.01 -10.16 -10.87
N VAL A 66 9.30 -9.90 -11.07
CA VAL A 66 9.91 -8.60 -10.79
C VAL A 66 10.36 -8.00 -12.12
N SER A 67 9.92 -6.76 -12.39
CA SER A 67 10.45 -5.95 -13.48
C SER A 67 11.41 -4.93 -12.89
N GLU A 68 12.61 -4.86 -13.44
CA GLU A 68 13.48 -3.72 -13.21
C GLU A 68 12.82 -2.48 -13.83
N LEU A 69 12.87 -1.37 -13.10
CA LEU A 69 12.44 -0.08 -13.60
C LEU A 69 13.65 0.66 -14.17
N PRO A 70 13.47 1.60 -15.11
CA PRO A 70 14.57 2.45 -15.54
C PRO A 70 15.20 3.18 -14.33
N PRO A 71 16.40 3.77 -14.49
CA PRO A 71 17.03 4.53 -13.41
C PRO A 71 16.13 5.70 -12.97
N LEU A 72 15.37 5.46 -11.90
CA LEU A 72 14.42 6.40 -11.31
C LEU A 72 14.84 6.62 -9.86
N THR A 73 14.79 7.86 -9.41
CA THR A 73 14.96 8.16 -7.99
C THR A 73 13.66 7.82 -7.27
N TRP A 74 13.66 6.75 -6.46
CA TRP A 74 12.53 6.37 -5.61
C TRP A 74 12.94 6.31 -4.13
N SER A 75 12.10 6.87 -3.26
CA SER A 75 12.23 6.80 -1.81
C SER A 75 10.83 6.71 -1.20
N ASP A 76 10.69 5.93 -0.13
CA ASP A 76 9.42 5.80 0.59
C ASP A 76 9.15 6.94 1.57
N LEU A 77 10.10 7.87 1.74
CA LEU A 77 10.01 9.06 2.60
C LEU A 77 9.62 8.76 4.06
N ARG A 78 9.84 7.53 4.52
CA ARG A 78 9.34 7.07 5.83
C ARG A 78 10.04 7.68 7.04
N THR A 79 11.14 8.42 6.84
CA THR A 79 11.87 9.08 7.94
C THR A 79 12.34 10.47 7.49
N PRO A 80 12.46 11.44 8.41
CA PRO A 80 12.98 12.76 8.08
C PRO A 80 14.34 12.71 7.38
N ARG A 81 15.25 11.84 7.85
CA ARG A 81 16.55 11.62 7.20
C ARG A 81 16.42 11.26 5.71
N ARG A 82 15.53 10.32 5.36
CA ARG A 82 15.29 9.92 3.96
C ARG A 82 14.68 11.04 3.12
N VAL A 83 13.96 11.99 3.74
CA VAL A 83 13.48 13.19 3.06
C VAL A 83 14.65 14.11 2.71
N PHE A 84 15.53 14.42 3.68
CA PHE A 84 16.71 15.27 3.43
C PHE A 84 17.68 14.63 2.42
N ASP A 85 17.93 13.32 2.54
CA ASP A 85 18.78 12.58 1.58
C ASP A 85 18.23 12.71 0.15
N LEU A 86 16.90 12.61 -0.01
CA LEU A 86 16.26 12.79 -1.32
C LEU A 86 16.42 14.23 -1.80
N LEU A 87 16.08 15.24 -0.98
CA LEU A 87 16.16 16.66 -1.34
C LEU A 87 17.56 17.06 -1.78
N THR A 88 18.60 16.62 -1.06
CA THR A 88 20.00 16.82 -1.44
C THR A 88 20.32 16.16 -2.77
N ARG A 89 19.87 14.91 -2.98
CA ARG A 89 20.11 14.17 -4.23
C ARG A 89 19.43 14.82 -5.44
N VAL A 90 18.22 15.35 -5.28
CA VAL A 90 17.48 16.03 -6.37
C VAL A 90 17.76 17.54 -6.44
N GLN A 91 18.65 18.06 -5.59
CA GLN A 91 19.06 19.47 -5.52
C GLN A 91 17.89 20.46 -5.35
N ILE A 92 16.84 20.04 -4.62
CA ILE A 92 15.70 20.90 -4.31
C ILE A 92 15.92 21.54 -2.93
N ARG A 93 15.77 22.86 -2.86
CA ARG A 93 15.73 23.62 -1.60
C ARG A 93 14.34 24.20 -1.36
N PRO A 94 13.50 23.55 -0.56
CA PRO A 94 12.21 24.09 -0.18
C PRO A 94 12.36 25.35 0.70
N PRO A 95 11.42 26.31 0.65
CA PRO A 95 11.47 27.53 1.49
C PRO A 95 11.43 27.27 3.00
N TRP A 96 10.86 26.14 3.41
CA TRP A 96 10.78 25.72 4.80
C TRP A 96 12.06 25.06 5.32
N LEU A 97 13.00 24.70 4.44
CA LEU A 97 14.24 24.01 4.80
C LEU A 97 15.32 25.04 5.14
N GLN A 98 15.55 25.27 6.44
CA GLN A 98 16.62 26.13 6.91
C GLN A 98 17.95 25.36 6.99
N ALA A 99 19.07 26.07 6.94
CA ALA A 99 20.41 25.44 7.03
C ALA A 99 20.63 24.68 8.36
N SER A 100 19.87 25.03 9.41
CA SER A 100 19.86 24.38 10.71
C SER A 100 19.16 23.02 10.73
N ASP A 101 18.36 22.69 9.70
CA ASP A 101 17.50 21.51 9.69
C ASP A 101 18.17 20.29 9.03
N LEU A 102 19.37 20.47 8.47
CA LEU A 102 20.13 19.38 7.87
C LEU A 102 20.82 18.55 8.96
N PRO A 103 20.70 17.21 8.93
CA PRO A 103 21.48 16.36 9.82
C PRO A 103 22.99 16.56 9.56
N ALA A 104 23.78 16.58 10.62
CA ALA A 104 25.24 16.70 10.57
C ALA A 104 25.91 15.53 9.81
#